data_AF-H8G825-F1
#
_entry.id   AF-H8G825-F1
#
_cell.length_a   1.000
_cell.length_b   1.000
_cell.length_c   1.000
_cell.angle_alpha   90.00
_cell.angle_beta   90.00
_cell.angle_gamma   90.00
#
_symmetry.space_group_name_H-M   'P 1'
#
loop_
_entity.id
_entity.type
_entity.pdbx_description
1 polymer ?
#
loop_
_entity_poly.entity_id
_entity_poly.type
_entity_poly.pdbx_seq_one_letter_code
_entity_poly.pdbx_strand_id
1 'polypeptide(L)'
;MSGPAKNAVHYLPPGRVTRVLNRVVGALTRRGLSMWGSRVLSVPGRTTGIMRSTPVNVLSLDGEQYLVAARGTTEWVRNLRAARTGRLTVGRREQWFDGIEVLDDARLPVLRAYLRRWGWEVGAYFDGVTADASDDELRVAAARHPVFRIVATDPPTAG
;
A
#
# COMPACT_ATOMS: atom_id res chain seq x y z
N MET A 1 25.99 -50.21 -20.81
CA MET A 1 25.01 -49.75 -19.80
C MET A 1 25.14 -48.24 -19.68
N SER A 2 24.16 -47.49 -20.19
CA SER A 2 24.16 -46.02 -20.27
C SER A 2 24.12 -45.36 -18.89
N GLY A 3 24.88 -44.27 -18.71
CA GLY A 3 24.94 -43.47 -17.49
C GLY A 3 23.70 -42.60 -17.24
N PRO A 4 23.51 -42.09 -16.00
CA PRO A 4 22.33 -41.30 -15.67
C PRO A 4 22.40 -39.88 -16.24
N ALA A 5 21.22 -39.38 -16.62
CA ALA A 5 20.96 -38.12 -17.31
C ALA A 5 21.33 -36.87 -16.50
N LYS A 6 21.79 -35.84 -17.20
CA LYS A 6 22.00 -34.48 -16.68
C LYS A 6 20.65 -33.85 -16.32
N ASN A 7 20.41 -33.57 -15.04
CA ASN A 7 19.33 -32.68 -14.61
C ASN A 7 19.67 -31.25 -15.02
N ALA A 8 19.09 -30.78 -16.13
CA ALA A 8 19.13 -29.38 -16.49
C ALA A 8 18.15 -28.62 -15.60
N VAL A 9 18.67 -27.86 -14.64
CA VAL A 9 17.90 -26.87 -13.89
C VAL A 9 17.32 -25.88 -14.90
N HIS A 10 15.99 -25.89 -15.07
CA HIS A 10 15.29 -24.94 -15.92
C HIS A 10 15.35 -23.55 -15.26
N TYR A 11 16.46 -22.85 -15.46
CA TYR A 11 16.62 -21.47 -15.00
C TYR A 11 16.11 -20.53 -16.08
N LEU A 12 14.91 -19.98 -15.87
CA LEU A 12 14.40 -18.85 -16.64
C LEU A 12 14.98 -17.57 -16.02
N PRO A 13 15.95 -16.89 -16.68
CA PRO A 13 16.52 -15.67 -16.13
C PRO A 13 15.43 -14.60 -15.98
N PRO A 14 15.40 -13.85 -14.86
CA PRO A 14 14.40 -12.81 -14.66
C PRO A 14 14.53 -11.73 -15.74
N GLY A 15 13.45 -11.57 -16.51
CA GLY A 15 13.29 -10.49 -17.47
C GLY A 15 13.48 -9.11 -16.82
N ARG A 16 13.64 -8.06 -17.64
CA ARG A 16 13.85 -6.69 -17.14
C ARG A 16 12.75 -6.27 -16.15
N VAL A 17 11.50 -6.68 -16.40
CA VAL A 17 10.34 -6.44 -15.51
C VAL A 17 10.52 -7.10 -14.15
N THR A 18 10.91 -8.38 -14.10
CA THR A 18 11.10 -9.13 -12.85
C THR A 18 12.27 -8.59 -12.04
N ARG A 19 13.32 -8.08 -12.68
CA ARG A 19 14.45 -7.40 -12.01
C ARG A 19 14.05 -6.07 -11.39
N VAL A 20 13.21 -5.28 -12.08
CA VAL A 20 12.65 -4.04 -11.50
C VAL A 20 11.72 -4.39 -10.34
N LEU A 21 10.85 -5.39 -10.49
CA LEU A 21 9.96 -5.86 -9.44
C LEU A 21 10.74 -6.33 -8.21
N ASN A 22 11.80 -7.13 -8.39
CA ASN A 22 12.65 -7.59 -7.29
C ASN A 22 13.46 -6.46 -6.66
N ARG A 23 13.87 -5.44 -7.44
CA ARG A 23 14.54 -4.24 -6.89
C ARG A 23 13.57 -3.39 -6.07
N VAL A 24 12.33 -3.27 -6.55
CA VAL A 24 11.23 -2.63 -5.82
C VAL A 24 11.00 -3.44 -4.56
N VAL A 25 10.53 -4.70 -4.63
CA VAL A 25 10.30 -5.61 -3.49
C VAL A 25 11.46 -5.60 -2.50
N GLY A 26 12.70 -5.76 -2.95
CA GLY A 26 13.87 -5.70 -2.09
C GLY A 26 14.08 -4.33 -1.44
N ALA A 27 13.76 -3.22 -2.11
CA ALA A 27 13.72 -1.89 -1.50
C ALA A 27 12.52 -1.68 -0.57
N LEU A 28 11.42 -2.43 -0.75
CA LEU A 28 10.23 -2.38 0.12
C LEU A 28 10.46 -3.16 1.40
N THR A 29 11.01 -4.37 1.30
CA THR A 29 11.48 -5.17 2.44
C THR A 29 12.51 -4.40 3.24
N ARG A 30 13.49 -3.77 2.58
CA ARG A 30 14.49 -2.89 3.23
C ARG A 30 13.89 -1.63 3.88
N ARG A 31 12.64 -1.29 3.58
CA ARG A 31 11.92 -0.15 4.16
C ARG A 31 10.83 -0.59 5.17
N GLY A 32 10.72 -1.87 5.51
CA GLY A 32 9.72 -2.38 6.46
C GLY A 32 8.28 -2.28 5.92
N LEU A 33 8.02 -2.86 4.75
CA LEU A 33 6.68 -2.98 4.18
C LEU A 33 6.33 -4.47 3.97
N SER A 34 5.24 -4.90 4.60
CA SER A 34 4.86 -6.31 4.79
C SER A 34 4.59 -6.98 3.45
N MET A 35 4.87 -8.28 3.35
CA MET A 35 4.40 -9.08 2.21
C MET A 35 2.93 -9.53 2.38
N TRP A 36 2.44 -9.59 3.61
CA TRP A 36 1.07 -9.99 3.93
C TRP A 36 0.11 -8.81 3.70
N GLY A 37 -0.65 -8.88 2.60
CA GLY A 37 -1.67 -7.88 2.26
C GLY A 37 -1.15 -6.66 1.49
N SER A 38 0.11 -6.67 1.07
CA SER A 38 0.67 -5.57 0.27
C SER A 38 0.14 -5.59 -1.16
N ARG A 39 -0.24 -4.41 -1.63
CA ARG A 39 -0.67 -4.14 -3.00
C ARG A 39 0.19 -3.03 -3.58
N VAL A 40 0.34 -3.03 -4.89
CA VAL A 40 0.91 -1.88 -5.59
C VAL A 40 -0.20 -0.87 -5.80
N LEU A 41 -0.11 0.27 -5.12
CA LEU A 41 -0.91 1.45 -5.37
C LEU A 41 -0.32 2.25 -6.51
N SER A 42 -1.10 2.51 -7.54
CA SER A 42 -0.79 3.43 -8.63
C SER A 42 -1.76 4.61 -8.59
N VAL A 43 -1.22 5.83 -8.54
CA VAL A 43 -2.01 7.08 -8.54
C VAL A 43 -1.50 8.01 -9.65
N PRO A 44 -2.37 8.69 -10.41
CA PRO A 44 -1.96 9.71 -11.37
C PRO A 44 -1.14 10.81 -10.68
N GLY A 45 0.03 11.15 -11.22
CA GLY A 45 0.82 12.26 -10.69
C GLY A 45 0.07 13.59 -10.85
N ARG A 46 -0.14 14.35 -9.78
CA ARG A 46 -0.95 15.59 -9.79
C ARG A 46 -0.48 16.64 -10.81
N THR A 47 0.80 16.64 -11.15
CA THR A 47 1.39 17.58 -12.11
C THR A 47 1.47 17.00 -13.52
N THR A 48 1.69 15.68 -13.65
CA THR A 48 2.07 15.06 -14.93
C THR A 48 1.00 14.14 -15.51
N GLY A 49 -0.02 13.75 -14.75
CA GLY A 49 -0.98 12.70 -15.10
C GLY A 49 -0.40 11.27 -15.11
N ILE A 50 0.91 11.10 -15.32
CA ILE A 50 1.59 9.79 -15.35
C ILE A 50 1.36 9.01 -14.05
N MET A 51 0.95 7.75 -14.18
CA MET A 51 0.75 6.84 -13.04
C MET A 51 2.06 6.63 -12.27
N ARG A 52 2.03 6.89 -10.96
CA ARG A 52 3.13 6.65 -10.03
C ARG A 52 2.77 5.52 -9.08
N SER A 53 3.67 4.55 -8.95
CA SER A 53 3.42 3.33 -8.20
C SER A 53 4.24 3.24 -6.92
N THR A 54 3.61 2.83 -5.84
CA THR A 54 4.22 2.53 -4.54
C THR A 54 3.51 1.34 -3.93
N PRO A 55 4.18 0.43 -3.21
CA PRO A 55 3.46 -0.51 -2.37
C PRO A 55 2.73 0.20 -1.24
N VAL A 56 1.67 -0.43 -0.79
CA VAL A 56 0.89 -0.06 0.40
C VAL A 56 0.30 -1.32 1.03
N ASN A 57 0.03 -1.26 2.32
CA ASN A 57 -0.83 -2.24 2.98
C ASN A 57 -2.28 -1.78 2.87
N VAL A 58 -3.17 -2.66 2.41
CA VAL A 58 -4.61 -2.41 2.39
C VAL A 58 -5.23 -3.04 3.63
N LEU A 59 -5.76 -2.22 4.52
CA LEU A 59 -6.53 -2.69 5.68
C LEU A 59 -7.94 -3.05 5.25
N SER A 60 -8.47 -4.18 5.70
CA SER A 60 -9.90 -4.47 5.65
C SER A 60 -10.46 -4.36 7.06
N LEU A 61 -11.52 -3.56 7.24
CA LEU A 61 -12.16 -3.30 8.52
C LEU A 61 -13.65 -3.11 8.27
N ASP A 62 -14.48 -3.91 8.94
CA ASP A 62 -15.96 -3.83 8.89
C ASP A 62 -16.54 -3.86 7.46
N GLY A 63 -15.97 -4.70 6.59
CA GLY A 63 -16.38 -4.84 5.19
C GLY A 63 -15.83 -3.75 4.24
N GLU A 64 -15.20 -2.71 4.78
CA GLU A 64 -14.60 -1.63 4.02
C GLU A 64 -13.08 -1.82 3.88
N GLN A 65 -12.48 -1.14 2.90
CA GLN A 65 -11.04 -1.17 2.65
C GLN A 65 -10.41 0.21 2.86
N TYR A 66 -9.23 0.24 3.47
CA TYR A 66 -8.53 1.47 3.81
C TYR A 66 -7.05 1.45 3.45
N LEU A 67 -6.54 2.62 3.09
CA LEU A 67 -5.12 2.94 2.99
C LEU A 67 -4.73 3.82 4.17
N VAL A 68 -3.63 3.49 4.84
CA VAL A 68 -3.04 4.32 5.89
C VAL A 68 -1.66 4.79 5.46
N ALA A 69 -1.45 6.09 5.46
CA ALA A 69 -0.17 6.70 5.17
C ALA A 69 0.74 6.67 6.40
N ALA A 70 1.29 5.49 6.72
CA ALA A 70 2.20 5.30 7.85
C ALA A 70 3.39 6.29 7.82
N ARG A 71 3.91 6.64 6.64
CA ARG A 71 4.99 7.63 6.47
C ARG A 71 4.50 9.07 6.31
N GLY A 72 3.25 9.33 6.64
CA GLY A 72 2.60 10.63 6.53
C GLY A 72 2.35 11.09 5.08
N THR A 73 2.33 12.41 4.88
CA THR A 73 1.94 13.03 3.59
C THR A 73 3.03 12.92 2.53
N THR A 74 3.17 11.71 1.98
CA THR A 74 4.07 11.38 0.86
C THR A 74 3.45 11.74 -0.49
N GLU A 75 4.21 11.56 -1.58
CA GLU A 75 3.75 11.93 -2.93
C GLU A 75 2.47 11.21 -3.36
N TRP A 76 2.27 9.93 -2.99
CA TRP A 76 1.03 9.23 -3.35
C TRP A 76 -0.19 9.84 -2.64
N VAL A 77 -0.04 10.35 -1.41
CA VAL A 77 -1.12 11.04 -0.67
C VAL A 77 -1.50 12.33 -1.39
N ARG A 78 -0.50 13.14 -1.75
CA ARG A 78 -0.72 14.41 -2.46
C ARG A 78 -1.37 14.18 -3.82
N ASN A 79 -0.94 13.14 -4.52
CA ASN A 79 -1.50 12.75 -5.79
C ASN A 79 -2.94 12.23 -5.64
N LEU A 80 -3.23 11.42 -4.62
CA LEU A 80 -4.56 10.85 -4.42
C LEU A 80 -5.58 11.92 -4.00
N ARG A 81 -5.18 12.90 -3.19
CA ARG A 81 -6.03 14.06 -2.88
C ARG A 81 -6.41 14.86 -4.13
N ALA A 82 -5.48 15.00 -5.08
CA ALA A 82 -5.71 15.74 -6.31
C ALA A 82 -6.52 14.94 -7.34
N ALA A 83 -6.13 13.68 -7.58
CA ALA A 83 -6.73 12.83 -8.61
C ALA A 83 -8.03 12.18 -8.15
N ARG A 84 -8.20 11.97 -6.83
CA ARG A 84 -9.30 11.24 -6.17
C ARG A 84 -9.45 9.76 -6.56
N THR A 85 -8.77 9.31 -7.59
CA THR A 85 -8.81 7.94 -8.10
C THR A 85 -7.43 7.30 -8.11
N GLY A 86 -7.41 5.96 -8.07
CA GLY A 86 -6.20 5.17 -8.19
C GLY A 86 -6.49 3.73 -8.60
N ARG A 87 -5.41 2.96 -8.68
CA ARG A 87 -5.46 1.53 -8.98
C ARG A 87 -4.64 0.74 -7.98
N LEU A 88 -5.18 -0.37 -7.51
CA LEU A 88 -4.48 -1.36 -6.69
C LEU A 88 -4.22 -2.62 -7.51
N THR A 89 -2.99 -3.10 -7.51
CA THR A 89 -2.60 -4.33 -8.22
C THR A 89 -2.02 -5.36 -7.24
N VAL A 90 -2.45 -6.62 -7.38
CA VAL A 90 -1.86 -7.78 -6.71
C VAL A 90 -1.79 -8.96 -7.68
N GLY A 91 -0.57 -9.42 -7.99
CA GLY A 91 -0.36 -10.40 -9.05
C GLY A 91 -0.91 -9.88 -10.39
N ARG A 92 -1.90 -10.59 -10.95
CA ARG A 92 -2.57 -10.21 -12.21
C ARG A 92 -3.89 -9.45 -11.99
N ARG A 93 -4.34 -9.30 -10.74
CA ARG A 93 -5.61 -8.65 -10.42
C ARG A 93 -5.40 -7.16 -10.26
N GLU A 94 -6.25 -6.38 -10.92
CA GLU A 94 -6.31 -4.93 -10.81
C GLU A 94 -7.67 -4.53 -10.25
N GLN A 95 -7.67 -3.50 -9.42
CA GLN A 95 -8.86 -2.90 -8.82
C GLN A 95 -8.73 -1.38 -8.95
N TRP A 96 -9.63 -0.76 -9.73
CA TRP A 96 -9.78 0.68 -9.74
C TRP A 96 -10.62 1.12 -8.55
N PHE A 97 -10.34 2.32 -8.05
CA PHE A 97 -11.03 2.84 -6.89
C PHE A 97 -11.03 4.37 -6.84
N ASP A 98 -12.01 4.90 -6.12
CA ASP A 98 -11.98 6.26 -5.60
C ASP A 98 -11.51 6.27 -4.15
N GLY A 99 -10.55 7.15 -3.85
CA GLY A 99 -9.98 7.35 -2.53
C GLY A 99 -10.68 8.49 -1.81
N ILE A 100 -11.44 8.18 -0.76
CA ILE A 100 -12.13 9.17 0.07
C ILE A 100 -11.32 9.35 1.35
N GLU A 101 -10.78 10.54 1.57
CA GLU A 101 -10.02 10.83 2.78
C GLU A 101 -10.95 10.79 4.01
N VAL A 102 -10.54 10.02 5.02
CA VAL A 102 -11.25 9.91 6.29
C VAL A 102 -10.76 11.02 7.22
N LEU A 103 -11.67 11.89 7.62
CA LEU A 103 -11.37 13.07 8.42
C LEU A 103 -11.73 12.86 9.89
N ASP A 104 -11.23 13.79 10.72
CA ASP A 104 -11.45 13.89 12.16
C ASP A 104 -11.40 12.53 12.88
N ASP A 105 -12.28 12.31 13.86
CA ASP A 105 -12.22 11.14 14.73
C ASP A 105 -12.66 9.84 14.04
N ALA A 106 -13.28 9.92 12.86
CA ALA A 106 -13.62 8.74 12.07
C ALA A 106 -12.39 7.91 11.66
N ARG A 107 -11.19 8.52 11.69
CA ARG A 107 -9.94 7.82 11.39
C ARG A 107 -9.39 6.98 12.55
N LEU A 108 -9.81 7.23 13.79
CA LEU A 108 -9.22 6.59 14.97
C LEU A 108 -9.40 5.06 14.99
N PRO A 109 -10.62 4.52 14.72
CA PRO A 109 -10.81 3.06 14.67
C PRO A 109 -9.95 2.40 13.58
N VAL A 110 -9.80 3.07 12.43
CA VAL A 110 -8.97 2.61 11.31
C VAL A 110 -7.50 2.58 11.71
N LEU A 111 -7.00 3.65 12.34
CA LEU A 111 -5.60 3.74 12.78
C LEU A 111 -5.28 2.71 13.85
N ARG A 112 -6.21 2.51 14.80
CA ARG A 112 -6.10 1.49 15.84
C ARG A 112 -6.01 0.09 15.23
N ALA A 113 -6.92 -0.26 14.32
CA ALA A 113 -6.91 -1.55 13.63
C ALA A 113 -5.64 -1.73 12.77
N TYR A 114 -5.18 -0.68 12.09
CA TYR A 114 -3.94 -0.69 11.32
C TYR A 114 -2.73 -0.99 12.21
N LEU A 115 -2.62 -0.32 13.36
CA LEU A 115 -1.54 -0.53 14.33
C LEU A 115 -1.61 -1.90 15.00
N ARG A 116 -2.81 -2.46 15.24
CA ARG A 116 -2.93 -3.86 15.73
C ARG A 116 -2.32 -4.83 14.74
N ARG A 117 -2.55 -4.61 13.44
CA ARG A 117 -2.15 -5.54 12.39
C ARG A 117 -0.69 -5.43 11.98
N TRP A 118 -0.19 -4.19 11.88
CA TRP A 118 1.14 -3.88 11.32
C TRP A 118 2.00 -3.01 12.21
N GLY A 119 1.58 -2.67 13.44
CA GLY A 119 2.36 -1.84 14.36
C GLY A 119 3.77 -2.37 14.62
N TRP A 120 3.96 -3.70 14.64
CA TRP A 120 5.27 -4.34 14.74
C TRP A 120 6.22 -3.99 13.59
N GLU A 121 5.69 -3.63 12.43
CA GLU A 121 6.46 -3.27 11.24
C GLU A 121 6.57 -1.75 11.06
N VAL A 122 5.45 -1.04 11.26
CA VAL A 122 5.34 0.39 10.93
C VAL A 122 5.44 1.31 12.14
N GLY A 123 5.46 0.76 13.37
CA GLY A 123 5.36 1.51 14.62
C GLY A 123 6.45 2.56 14.81
N ALA A 124 7.62 2.37 14.20
CA ALA A 124 8.70 3.38 14.19
C ALA A 124 8.30 4.71 13.53
N TYR A 125 7.24 4.72 12.70
CA TYR A 125 6.71 5.94 12.09
C TYR A 125 5.63 6.63 12.93
N PHE A 126 5.19 6.02 14.03
CA PHE A 126 4.07 6.48 14.86
C PHE A 126 4.53 7.11 16.18
N ASP A 127 5.82 7.42 16.34
CA ASP A 127 6.38 8.09 17.53
C ASP A 127 6.00 7.41 18.86
N GLY A 128 5.94 6.07 18.87
CA GLY A 128 5.58 5.28 20.05
C GLY A 128 4.06 5.05 20.24
N VAL A 129 3.20 5.65 19.41
CA VAL A 129 1.75 5.38 19.46
C VAL A 129 1.46 3.96 18.99
N THR A 130 0.75 3.20 19.83
CA THR A 130 0.37 1.80 19.56
C THR A 130 -1.14 1.67 19.40
N ALA A 131 -1.59 0.43 19.14
CA ALA A 131 -2.99 0.09 19.09
C ALA A 131 -3.75 0.25 20.41
N ASP A 132 -3.04 0.32 21.54
CA ASP A 132 -3.64 0.41 22.88
C ASP A 132 -3.59 1.85 23.42
N ALA A 133 -3.03 2.79 22.65
CA ALA A 133 -3.01 4.20 22.97
C ALA A 133 -4.43 4.77 23.15
N SER A 134 -4.54 5.83 23.94
CA SER A 134 -5.78 6.59 24.11
C SER A 134 -6.24 7.23 22.79
N ASP A 135 -7.52 7.61 22.73
CA ASP A 135 -8.05 8.31 21.54
C ASP A 135 -7.38 9.66 21.32
N ASP A 136 -6.93 10.34 22.38
CA ASP A 136 -6.21 11.60 22.29
C ASP A 136 -4.82 11.43 21.67
N GLU A 137 -4.07 10.40 22.08
CA GLU A 137 -2.78 10.05 21.47
C GLU A 137 -2.96 9.63 20.01
N LEU A 138 -3.99 8.83 19.72
CA LEU A 138 -4.31 8.45 18.35
C LEU A 138 -4.69 9.67 17.50
N ARG A 139 -5.46 10.64 18.03
CA ARG A 139 -5.84 11.86 17.30
C ARG A 139 -4.62 12.68 16.90
N VAL A 140 -3.65 12.80 17.81
CA VAL A 140 -2.36 13.47 17.54
C VAL A 140 -1.59 12.74 16.44
N ALA A 141 -1.48 11.41 16.51
CA ALA A 141 -0.85 10.63 15.44
C ALA A 141 -1.61 10.77 14.11
N ALA A 142 -2.93 10.75 14.16
CA ALA A 142 -3.77 10.68 12.98
C ALA A 142 -3.77 11.99 12.18
N ALA A 143 -3.42 13.13 12.78
CA ALA A 143 -3.11 14.36 12.06
C ALA A 143 -1.87 14.22 11.15
N ARG A 144 -0.93 13.33 11.50
CA ARG A 144 0.30 13.05 10.73
C ARG A 144 0.15 11.90 9.73
N HIS A 145 -0.84 11.03 9.93
CA HIS A 145 -1.05 9.81 9.14
C HIS A 145 -2.40 9.82 8.41
N PRO A 146 -2.48 10.43 7.21
CA PRO A 146 -3.70 10.42 6.40
C PRO A 146 -4.26 9.01 6.15
N VAL A 147 -5.58 8.90 6.16
CA VAL A 147 -6.33 7.66 5.94
C VAL A 147 -7.28 7.86 4.77
N PHE A 148 -7.34 6.89 3.86
CA PHE A 148 -8.27 6.91 2.74
C PHE A 148 -9.10 5.64 2.73
N ARG A 149 -10.42 5.79 2.64
CA ARG A 149 -11.34 4.69 2.32
C ARG A 149 -11.29 4.43 0.82
N ILE A 150 -11.24 3.16 0.45
CA ILE A 150 -11.23 2.68 -0.93
C ILE A 150 -12.67 2.34 -1.32
N VAL A 151 -13.19 3.03 -2.33
CA VAL A 151 -14.47 2.69 -2.95
C VAL A 151 -14.17 2.09 -4.32
N ALA A 152 -14.45 0.79 -4.50
CA ALA A 152 -14.19 0.13 -5.77
C ALA A 152 -15.02 0.76 -6.90
N THR A 153 -14.39 0.94 -8.06
CA THR A 153 -15.01 1.51 -9.25
C THR A 153 -14.66 0.66 -10.48
N ASP A 154 -15.42 0.87 -11.55
CA ASP A 154 -15.04 0.36 -12.86
C ASP A 154 -13.78 1.07 -13.37
N PRO A 155 -13.01 0.43 -14.28
CA PRO A 155 -11.91 1.10 -14.95
C PRO A 155 -12.36 2.40 -15.62
N PRO A 156 -11.51 3.45 -15.65
CA PRO A 156 -11.79 4.64 -16.44
C PRO A 156 -12.03 4.21 -17.89
N THR A 157 -13.12 4.69 -18.48
CA THR A 157 -13.39 4.47 -19.89
C THR A 157 -12.26 5.13 -20.70
N ALA A 158 -11.60 4.37 -21.57
CA ALA A 158 -10.68 4.96 -22.53
C ALA A 158 -11.51 5.86 -23.47
N GLY A 159 -11.30 7.17 -23.37
CA GLY A 159 -11.85 8.13 -24.33
C GLY A 159 -11.18 8.03 -25.69
#